data_AF-A0A432JHI4-F1
#
_entry.id   AF-A0A432JHI4-F1
#
_cell.length_a   1.000
_cell.length_b   1.000
_cell.length_c   1.000
_cell.angle_alpha   90.00
_cell.angle_beta   90.00
_cell.angle_gamma   90.00
#
_symmetry.space_group_name_H-M   'P 1'
#
loop_
_entity.id
_entity.type
_entity.pdbx_description
1 polymer ?
#
loop_
_entity_poly.entity_id
_entity_poly.type
_entity_poly.pdbx_seq_one_letter_code
_entity_poly.pdbx_strand_id
1 'polypeptide(L)'
;FKQFLQLDGAQVIQIDATRVAGVNENIAILALAAHFGVRVCPHAGGVGLCEMVRHLSFFDYTSVSTSLDGRRYNIACSQIDIGNAATEMTNPMEAGIVQPYGEVVVEPRFDVEHVADAIVYIANLPLDTNVQFMTIMATKMPFIGRG
;
A
#
# COMPACT_ATOMS: atom_id res chain seq x y z
N PHE A 1 18.52 0.90 -13.39
CA PHE A 1 18.72 0.86 -11.93
C PHE A 1 20.13 0.46 -11.49
N LYS A 2 20.70 -0.68 -11.92
CA LYS A 2 22.04 -1.14 -11.47
C LYS A 2 23.14 -0.07 -11.50
N GLN A 3 23.44 0.50 -12.67
CA GLN A 3 24.52 1.50 -12.80
C GLN A 3 24.24 2.78 -12.01
N PHE A 4 22.96 3.19 -11.93
CA PHE A 4 22.53 4.34 -11.14
C PHE A 4 22.82 4.16 -9.65
N LEU A 5 22.54 2.96 -9.11
CA LEU A 5 22.81 2.62 -7.71
C LEU A 5 24.31 2.43 -7.43
N GLN A 6 25.06 1.87 -8.37
CA GLN A 6 26.53 1.71 -8.24
C GLN A 6 27.30 3.03 -8.19
N LEU A 7 26.70 4.12 -8.70
CA LEU A 7 27.31 5.44 -8.77
C LEU A 7 26.72 6.42 -7.73
N ASP A 8 25.94 5.94 -6.76
CA ASP A 8 25.19 6.76 -5.80
C ASP A 8 24.34 7.86 -6.48
N GLY A 9 23.85 7.58 -7.70
CA GLY A 9 23.17 8.56 -8.55
C GLY A 9 21.74 8.90 -8.14
N ALA A 10 21.21 8.28 -7.08
CA ALA A 10 19.87 8.52 -6.57
C ALA A 10 19.74 8.19 -5.07
N GLN A 11 19.08 9.09 -4.32
CA GLN A 11 18.76 8.87 -2.90
C GLN A 11 17.43 8.13 -2.69
N VAL A 12 16.57 8.15 -3.71
CA VAL A 12 15.27 7.45 -3.74
C VAL A 12 15.08 6.87 -5.13
N ILE A 13 14.66 5.62 -5.20
CA ILE A 13 14.32 4.92 -6.44
C ILE A 13 12.81 4.96 -6.64
N GLN A 14 12.36 5.53 -7.76
CA GLN A 14 10.97 5.51 -8.18
C GLN A 14 10.75 4.41 -9.21
N ILE A 15 10.30 3.24 -8.75
CA ILE A 15 9.93 2.15 -9.63
C ILE A 15 8.56 2.42 -10.27
N ASP A 16 8.30 1.84 -11.43
CA ASP A 16 7.01 1.95 -12.11
C ASP A 16 6.54 0.55 -12.53
N ALA A 17 5.26 0.23 -12.29
CA ALA A 17 4.73 -1.11 -12.52
C ALA A 17 4.72 -1.54 -14.00
N THR A 18 4.76 -0.59 -14.95
CA THR A 18 4.52 -0.83 -16.38
C THR A 18 5.63 -0.33 -17.30
N ARG A 19 6.53 0.51 -16.81
CA ARG A 19 7.67 1.04 -17.58
C ARG A 19 8.76 0.00 -17.80
N VAL A 20 8.96 -0.86 -16.81
CA VAL A 20 9.89 -1.99 -16.84
C VAL A 20 9.13 -3.27 -17.19
N ALA A 21 9.81 -4.42 -17.26
CA ALA A 21 9.21 -5.71 -17.58
C ALA A 21 8.37 -6.30 -16.42
N GLY A 22 7.38 -5.53 -15.98
CA GLY A 22 6.37 -5.92 -15.01
C GLY A 22 6.94 -6.32 -13.65
N VAL A 23 6.30 -7.32 -13.03
CA VAL A 23 6.62 -7.78 -11.67
C VAL A 23 8.03 -8.33 -11.56
N ASN A 24 8.47 -9.13 -12.53
CA ASN A 24 9.78 -9.79 -12.49
C ASN A 24 10.94 -8.80 -12.39
N GLU A 25 10.93 -7.75 -13.22
CA GLU A 25 11.98 -6.74 -13.20
C GLU A 25 11.87 -5.83 -11.97
N ASN A 26 10.65 -5.51 -11.53
CA ASN A 26 10.45 -4.75 -10.30
C ASN A 26 11.01 -5.46 -9.06
N ILE A 27 10.81 -6.78 -8.91
CA ILE A 27 11.40 -7.55 -7.81
C ILE A 27 12.94 -7.46 -7.82
N ALA A 28 13.56 -7.56 -8.99
CA ALA A 28 15.02 -7.43 -9.12
C ALA A 28 15.50 -6.01 -8.73
N ILE A 29 14.74 -4.98 -9.08
CA ILE A 29 15.05 -3.59 -8.72
C ILE A 29 14.91 -3.35 -7.22
N LEU A 30 13.84 -3.89 -6.59
CA LEU A 30 13.64 -3.82 -5.13
C LEU A 30 14.79 -4.49 -4.38
N ALA A 31 15.18 -5.70 -4.78
CA ALA A 31 16.32 -6.40 -4.18
C ALA A 31 17.65 -5.63 -4.37
N LEU A 32 17.84 -5.00 -5.52
CA LEU A 32 19.00 -4.13 -5.76
C LEU A 32 18.97 -2.91 -4.84
N ALA A 33 17.83 -2.23 -4.74
CA ALA A 33 17.68 -1.04 -3.90
C ALA A 33 17.99 -1.37 -2.43
N ALA A 34 17.50 -2.51 -1.92
CA ALA A 34 17.83 -3.00 -0.60
C ALA A 34 19.33 -3.33 -0.43
N HIS A 35 19.95 -3.99 -1.42
CA HIS A 35 21.39 -4.28 -1.38
C HIS A 35 22.25 -3.01 -1.25
N PHE A 36 21.88 -1.94 -1.96
CA PHE A 36 22.56 -0.65 -1.89
C PHE A 36 22.05 0.28 -0.76
N GLY A 37 21.08 -0.17 0.06
CA GLY A 37 20.52 0.63 1.15
C GLY A 37 19.73 1.87 0.69
N VAL A 38 19.22 1.87 -0.55
CA VAL A 38 18.48 2.99 -1.14
C VAL A 38 16.97 2.77 -1.03
N ARG A 39 16.26 3.79 -0.57
CA ARG A 39 14.80 3.73 -0.37
C ARG A 39 14.05 3.69 -1.70
N VAL A 40 12.94 2.97 -1.74
CA VAL A 40 12.04 2.90 -2.89
C VAL A 40 10.75 3.67 -2.60
N CYS A 41 10.33 4.52 -3.53
CA CYS A 41 9.05 5.21 -3.50
C CYS A 41 8.41 5.08 -4.89
N PRO A 42 7.51 4.09 -5.11
CA PRO A 42 7.00 3.82 -6.44
C PRO A 42 6.30 5.03 -7.06
N HIS A 43 6.51 5.22 -8.36
CA HIS A 43 5.71 6.09 -9.18
C HIS A 43 4.29 5.53 -9.28
N ALA A 44 3.30 6.36 -8.96
CA ALA A 44 1.88 6.05 -9.04
C ALA A 44 1.13 7.17 -9.77
N GLY A 45 -0.18 7.00 -9.97
CA GLY A 45 -1.02 7.91 -10.75
C GLY A 45 -1.29 7.42 -12.18
N GLY A 46 -2.26 8.01 -12.88
CA GLY A 46 -2.75 7.48 -14.16
C GLY A 46 -3.76 6.33 -13.96
N VAL A 47 -3.91 5.45 -14.95
CA VAL A 47 -4.92 4.37 -14.94
C VAL A 47 -4.27 3.03 -14.57
N GLY A 48 -4.65 2.43 -13.44
CA GLY A 48 -4.22 1.09 -13.04
C GLY A 48 -2.85 1.01 -12.32
N LEU A 49 -2.08 2.10 -12.27
CA LEU A 49 -0.76 2.09 -11.65
C LEU A 49 -0.84 2.01 -10.13
N CYS A 50 -1.78 2.71 -9.50
CA CYS A 50 -1.98 2.65 -8.05
C CYS A 50 -2.29 1.21 -7.59
N GLU A 51 -3.10 0.50 -8.36
CA GLU A 51 -3.50 -0.88 -8.13
C GLU A 51 -2.29 -1.81 -8.18
N MET A 52 -1.43 -1.66 -9.19
CA MET A 52 -0.26 -2.53 -9.34
C MET A 52 0.87 -2.20 -8.37
N VAL A 53 1.22 -0.92 -8.18
CA VAL A 53 2.36 -0.55 -7.32
C VAL A 53 2.09 -0.78 -5.83
N ARG A 54 0.82 -0.89 -5.41
CA ARG A 54 0.46 -1.38 -4.07
C ARG A 54 1.05 -2.77 -3.81
N HIS A 55 0.92 -3.69 -4.75
CA HIS A 55 1.45 -5.06 -4.60
C HIS A 55 2.98 -5.08 -4.56
N LEU A 56 3.64 -4.22 -5.34
CA LEU A 56 5.10 -4.11 -5.34
C LEU A 56 5.63 -3.49 -4.04
N SER A 57 4.97 -2.45 -3.54
CA SER A 57 5.29 -1.84 -2.23
C SER A 57 5.10 -2.84 -1.10
N PHE A 58 4.04 -3.65 -1.17
CA PHE A 58 3.77 -4.71 -0.22
C PHE A 58 4.85 -5.82 -0.25
N PHE A 59 5.24 -6.25 -1.46
CA PHE A 59 6.32 -7.22 -1.61
C PHE A 59 7.64 -6.67 -1.07
N ASP A 60 7.99 -5.42 -1.39
CA ASP A 60 9.18 -4.77 -0.83
C ASP A 60 9.13 -4.79 0.70
N TYR A 61 8.05 -4.29 1.27
CA TYR A 61 7.89 -4.18 2.71
C TYR A 61 7.93 -5.54 3.46
N THR A 62 7.24 -6.56 2.94
CA THR A 62 7.16 -7.88 3.58
C THR A 62 8.37 -8.77 3.33
N SER A 63 8.91 -8.72 2.11
CA SER A 63 9.86 -9.71 1.60
C SER A 63 11.25 -9.16 1.35
N VAL A 64 11.42 -7.83 1.40
CA VAL A 64 12.68 -7.17 1.05
C VAL A 64 13.18 -6.22 2.15
N SER A 65 12.35 -5.37 2.77
CA SER A 65 12.83 -4.21 3.53
C SER A 65 12.43 -4.11 5.03
N THR A 66 11.26 -4.62 5.48
CA THR A 66 10.82 -4.34 6.88
C THR A 66 10.37 -5.56 7.68
N SER A 67 9.47 -6.41 7.17
CA SER A 67 8.94 -7.57 7.92
C SER A 67 9.95 -8.72 8.08
N LEU A 68 11.03 -8.73 7.30
CA LEU A 68 12.15 -9.68 7.43
C LEU A 68 13.28 -9.11 8.29
N ASP A 69 13.70 -7.87 8.00
CA ASP A 69 14.81 -7.21 8.70
C ASP A 69 14.49 -6.89 10.16
N GLY A 70 13.21 -6.64 10.48
CA GLY A 70 12.72 -6.37 11.83
C GLY A 70 12.62 -7.60 12.74
N ARG A 71 12.58 -8.84 12.20
CA ARG A 71 12.32 -10.06 13.01
C ARG A 71 13.38 -10.31 14.06
N ARG A 72 14.65 -10.14 13.68
CA ARG A 72 15.78 -10.29 14.60
C ARG A 72 15.78 -9.27 15.75
N TYR A 73 14.96 -8.22 15.61
CA TYR A 73 14.83 -7.12 16.57
C TYR A 73 13.46 -7.10 17.27
N ASN A 74 12.63 -8.15 17.09
CA ASN A 74 11.26 -8.21 17.60
C ASN A 74 10.39 -7.02 17.16
N ILE A 75 10.56 -6.56 15.92
CA ILE A 75 9.73 -5.49 15.34
C ILE A 75 8.63 -6.15 14.51
N ALA A 76 7.39 -6.02 14.98
CA ALA A 76 6.18 -6.35 14.23
C ALA A 76 5.71 -5.11 13.46
N CYS A 77 5.19 -5.33 12.25
CA CYS A 77 4.76 -4.23 11.39
C CYS A 77 3.51 -4.67 10.61
N SER A 78 2.54 -3.76 10.46
CA SER A 78 1.19 -4.04 9.93
C SER A 78 0.79 -3.02 8.87
N GLN A 79 0.04 -3.44 7.85
CA GLN A 79 -0.63 -2.55 6.91
C GLN A 79 -2.15 -2.65 7.08
N ILE A 80 -2.83 -1.49 7.13
CA ILE A 80 -4.28 -1.39 7.22
C ILE A 80 -4.79 -0.61 6.01
N ASP A 81 -5.61 -1.24 5.18
CA ASP A 81 -6.30 -0.60 4.07
C ASP A 81 -7.72 -0.22 4.50
N ILE A 82 -8.08 1.05 4.40
CA ILE A 82 -9.35 1.61 4.88
C ILE A 82 -10.19 2.06 3.69
N GLY A 83 -11.39 1.50 3.52
CA GLY A 83 -12.34 1.85 2.45
C GLY A 83 -13.54 2.64 2.96
N ASN A 84 -13.61 3.93 2.65
CA ASN A 84 -14.76 4.80 2.94
C ASN A 84 -15.08 5.01 4.44
N ALA A 85 -14.05 5.23 5.28
CA ALA A 85 -14.27 5.74 6.63
C ALA A 85 -14.75 7.21 6.58
N ALA A 86 -15.73 7.56 7.40
CA ALA A 86 -16.27 8.92 7.48
C ALA A 86 -15.32 9.82 8.26
N THR A 87 -14.64 10.73 7.54
CA THR A 87 -13.70 11.72 8.10
C THR A 87 -13.84 13.02 7.33
N GLU A 88 -13.23 14.10 7.80
CA GLU A 88 -13.20 15.37 7.07
C GLU A 88 -12.64 15.20 5.63
N MET A 89 -11.69 14.28 5.44
CA MET A 89 -11.10 13.98 4.13
C MET A 89 -12.09 13.32 3.17
N THR A 90 -13.09 12.58 3.67
CA THR A 90 -14.09 11.88 2.85
C THR A 90 -15.42 12.62 2.76
N ASN A 91 -15.52 13.84 3.31
CA ASN A 91 -16.69 14.71 3.15
C ASN A 91 -17.05 15.01 1.68
N PRO A 92 -16.09 15.22 0.75
CA PRO A 92 -16.44 15.40 -0.66
C PRO A 92 -17.20 14.20 -1.26
N MET A 93 -17.04 13.00 -0.70
CA MET A 93 -17.74 11.79 -1.15
C MET A 93 -19.23 11.80 -0.82
N GLU A 94 -19.70 12.70 0.06
CA GLU A 94 -21.13 12.91 0.33
C GLU A 94 -21.90 13.41 -0.89
N ALA A 95 -21.23 14.20 -1.73
CA ALA A 95 -21.77 14.67 -3.00
C ALA A 95 -21.71 13.59 -4.11
N GLY A 96 -21.11 12.44 -3.81
CA GLY A 96 -20.86 11.36 -4.75
C GLY A 96 -19.51 11.46 -5.46
N ILE A 97 -19.03 10.32 -5.93
CA ILE A 97 -17.79 10.20 -6.69
C ILE A 97 -18.03 9.44 -8.00
N VAL A 98 -17.22 9.75 -9.02
CA VAL A 98 -17.29 9.12 -10.34
C VAL A 98 -16.91 7.64 -10.22
N GLN A 99 -17.76 6.79 -10.78
CA GLN A 99 -17.60 5.34 -10.84
C GLN A 99 -16.94 4.91 -12.16
N PRO A 100 -16.44 3.66 -12.27
CA PRO A 100 -15.79 3.15 -13.49
C PRO A 100 -16.65 3.25 -14.77
N TYR A 101 -17.98 3.18 -14.63
CA TYR A 101 -18.95 3.35 -15.72
C TYR A 101 -19.30 4.83 -16.02
N GLY A 102 -18.62 5.77 -15.38
CA GLY A 102 -18.67 7.21 -15.67
C GLY A 102 -19.73 8.00 -14.92
N GLU A 103 -20.61 7.37 -14.15
CA GLU A 103 -21.64 8.06 -13.38
C GLU A 103 -21.15 8.48 -11.99
N VAL A 104 -21.72 9.56 -11.44
CA VAL A 104 -21.45 10.01 -10.07
C VAL A 104 -22.42 9.30 -9.13
N VAL A 105 -21.88 8.55 -8.16
CA VAL A 105 -22.67 7.79 -7.19
C VAL A 105 -22.20 8.10 -5.77
N VAL A 106 -23.15 8.23 -4.86
CA VAL A 106 -22.88 8.37 -3.42
C VAL A 106 -22.55 7.00 -2.85
N GLU A 107 -21.31 6.82 -2.41
CA GLU A 107 -20.86 5.56 -1.83
C GLU A 107 -21.18 5.49 -0.32
N PRO A 108 -21.55 4.31 0.19
CA PRO A 108 -21.68 4.08 1.63
C PRO A 108 -20.36 4.36 2.36
N ARG A 109 -20.48 4.97 3.54
CA ARG A 109 -19.37 5.19 4.48
C ARG A 109 -19.67 4.52 5.82
N PHE A 110 -18.65 4.35 6.64
CA PHE A 110 -18.78 3.82 8.00
C PHE A 110 -18.07 4.73 9.00
N ASP A 111 -18.39 4.58 10.29
CA ASP A 111 -17.78 5.36 11.36
C ASP A 111 -16.26 5.08 11.44
N VAL A 112 -15.46 6.15 11.50
CA VAL A 112 -14.00 6.05 11.64
C VAL A 112 -13.59 5.43 12.97
N GLU A 113 -14.45 5.42 13.99
CA GLU A 113 -14.17 4.73 15.26
C GLU A 113 -13.81 3.25 15.05
N HIS A 114 -14.42 2.57 14.08
CA HIS A 114 -14.08 1.18 13.76
C HIS A 114 -12.65 1.01 13.22
N VAL A 115 -12.09 2.04 12.58
CA VAL A 115 -10.67 2.05 12.17
C VAL A 115 -9.79 2.18 13.42
N ALA A 116 -10.17 3.05 14.35
CA ALA A 116 -9.43 3.22 15.60
C ALA A 116 -9.41 1.91 16.41
N ASP A 117 -10.56 1.23 16.52
CA ASP A 117 -10.67 -0.08 17.17
C ASP A 117 -9.73 -1.13 16.54
N ALA A 118 -9.68 -1.16 15.20
CA ALA A 118 -8.78 -2.05 14.47
C ALA A 118 -7.30 -1.76 14.76
N ILE A 119 -6.91 -0.48 14.79
CA ILE A 119 -5.55 -0.06 15.14
C ILE A 119 -5.21 -0.46 16.58
N VAL A 120 -6.13 -0.22 17.53
CA VAL A 120 -5.95 -0.58 18.94
C VAL A 120 -5.82 -2.09 19.11
N TYR A 121 -6.62 -2.89 18.39
CA TYR A 121 -6.49 -4.34 18.38
C TYR A 121 -5.09 -4.77 17.94
N ILE A 122 -4.60 -4.26 16.81
CA ILE A 122 -3.29 -4.61 16.26
C ILE A 122 -2.17 -4.20 17.22
N ALA A 123 -2.24 -2.98 17.78
CA ALA A 123 -1.22 -2.45 18.66
C ALA A 123 -1.12 -3.20 20.01
N ASN A 124 -2.20 -3.85 20.44
CA ASN A 124 -2.25 -4.63 21.69
C ASN A 124 -1.79 -6.09 21.51
N LEU A 125 -1.45 -6.53 20.29
CA LEU A 125 -0.93 -7.87 20.08
C LEU A 125 0.48 -8.02 20.68
N PRO A 126 0.79 -9.17 21.30
CA PRO A 126 2.15 -9.50 21.68
C PRO A 126 3.05 -9.57 20.43
N LEU A 127 4.34 -9.23 20.55
CA LEU A 127 5.28 -9.18 19.43
C LEU A 127 5.57 -10.54 18.77
N ASP A 128 5.10 -11.64 19.36
CA ASP A 128 5.12 -12.97 18.76
C ASP A 128 3.94 -13.22 17.80
N THR A 129 3.00 -12.27 17.73
CA THR A 129 1.78 -12.32 16.93
C THR A 129 1.68 -11.05 16.09
N ASN A 130 1.38 -11.18 14.80
CA ASN A 130 1.29 -10.03 13.91
C ASN A 130 0.10 -10.13 12.95
N VAL A 131 -0.64 -9.04 12.82
CA VAL A 131 -1.56 -8.81 11.71
C VAL A 131 -0.77 -8.14 10.59
N GLN A 132 -0.30 -8.94 9.63
CA GLN A 132 0.49 -8.41 8.51
C GLN A 132 -0.36 -7.51 7.58
N PHE A 133 -1.64 -7.86 7.41
CA PHE A 133 -2.58 -7.12 6.59
C PHE A 133 -3.99 -7.16 7.18
N MET A 134 -4.70 -6.03 7.07
CA MET A 134 -6.12 -5.92 7.38
C MET A 134 -6.77 -4.97 6.37
N THR A 135 -7.92 -5.36 5.82
CA THR A 135 -8.79 -4.46 5.07
C THR A 135 -10.06 -4.24 5.88
N ILE A 136 -10.39 -2.98 6.16
CA ILE A 136 -11.66 -2.57 6.78
C ILE A 136 -12.35 -1.58 5.86
N MET A 137 -13.62 -1.81 5.55
CA MET A 137 -14.33 -1.00 4.56
C MET A 137 -15.84 -0.97 4.81
N ALA A 138 -16.50 0.06 4.27
CA ALA A 138 -17.96 0.10 4.22
C ALA A 138 -18.48 -1.11 3.43
N THR A 139 -19.34 -1.94 4.03
CA THR A 139 -19.75 -3.24 3.49
C THR A 139 -20.33 -3.18 2.07
N LYS A 140 -20.99 -2.07 1.73
CA LYS A 140 -21.68 -1.86 0.44
C LYS A 140 -20.88 -0.97 -0.53
N MET A 141 -19.65 -0.62 -0.20
CA MET A 141 -18.74 0.10 -1.11
C MET A 141 -18.40 -0.78 -2.32
N PRO A 142 -18.48 -0.25 -3.57
CA PRO A 142 -18.15 -0.99 -4.78
C PRO A 142 -16.62 -1.13 -4.93
N PHE A 143 -16.04 -2.13 -4.26
CA PHE A 143 -14.59 -2.40 -4.31
C PHE A 143 -14.27 -3.84 -4.75
N ILE A 144 -14.90 -4.82 -4.12
CA ILE A 144 -14.69 -6.24 -4.45
C ILE A 144 -15.81 -6.69 -5.40
N GLY A 145 -15.51 -6.69 -6.70
CA GLY A 145 -16.45 -7.08 -7.75
C GLY A 145 -15.89 -6.83 -9.15
N ARG A 146 -16.63 -7.24 -10.18
CA ARG A 146 -16.38 -6.77 -11.55
C ARG A 146 -17.15 -5.46 -11.74
N GLY A 147 -16.43 -4.40 -12.04
CA GLY A 147 -16.99 -3.09 -12.43
C GLY A 147 -17.54 -3.11 -13.85
#